data_AF-A0A1V3WTA7-F1
#
_entry.id   AF-A0A1V3WTA7-F1
#
_cell.length_a   1.000
_cell.length_b   1.000
_cell.length_c   1.000
_cell.angle_alpha   90.00
_cell.angle_beta   90.00
_cell.angle_gamma   90.00
#
_symmetry.space_group_name_H-M   'P 1'
#
loop_
_entity.id
_entity.type
_entity.pdbx_description
1 polymer ?
#
loop_
_entity_poly.entity_id
_entity_poly.type
_entity_poly.pdbx_seq_one_letter_code
_entity_poly.pdbx_strand_id
1 'polypeptide(L)'
;MLVVAGCTTLVDGRALSILNDPFRVGGLPATNGPSGPRPDGPAATGTVINTNNGPIDKLSLLSVNDIQDYWKAVYSEALKGTFKPVDKLVSYDSDDPSSPMVCHNETYQLVNAFFTSRCNMIAWDRGVFMPVAEKYFGEISVTGVLAHEFGHALQVMAKLVTRNDATIVREQQADCFAGVYLYWVAAGKSPRFTLSTADGLDHVLAGIITTRDPVMDADAENDDEHGSALDRVSAFQMGFLSGTEACAAINKSEIERRRGDLPTGLRVDSSGNQETGEVTINEDTLKTLMELMGKIFSPKNPPTLSYRATGCRDAKPSPPASYCPASNTIVVDLAALATMGKVAGTDEQSLPQGDDTALSIVMSRYALAVQHERGLAMQSPWTALRTACLTGVAHRKMAEPIDLPSGQQLILTAGDLDEAVSGLLTNHMVASDADGISVPAGFTRIAAFRAGVGGDMEACYSRYAL
;
A
#
# COMPACT_ATOMS: atom_id res chain seq x y z
N MET A 1 -46.79 4.84 48.29
CA MET A 1 -45.85 5.41 47.29
C MET A 1 -44.58 4.58 47.34
N LEU A 2 -44.37 3.69 46.36
CA LEU A 2 -43.06 3.05 46.16
C LEU A 2 -42.25 3.96 45.24
N VAL A 3 -41.13 4.47 45.75
CA VAL A 3 -40.14 5.21 44.95
C VAL A 3 -39.16 4.17 44.43
N VAL A 4 -39.21 3.88 43.13
CA VAL A 4 -38.21 3.04 42.47
C VAL A 4 -37.05 3.95 42.08
N ALA A 5 -35.93 3.86 42.79
CA ALA A 5 -34.69 4.53 42.42
C ALA A 5 -34.00 3.69 41.32
N GLY A 6 -33.95 4.20 40.09
CA GLY A 6 -33.19 3.60 39.00
C GLY A 6 -31.73 4.05 39.07
N CYS A 7 -30.80 3.10 39.19
CA CYS A 7 -29.37 3.38 39.04
C CYS A 7 -29.05 3.61 37.56
N THR A 8 -28.70 4.84 37.18
CA THR A 8 -28.13 5.14 35.86
C THR A 8 -26.61 5.15 35.96
N THR A 9 -25.94 4.22 35.30
CA THR A 9 -24.50 4.28 35.06
C THR A 9 -24.25 5.01 33.74
N LEU A 10 -23.56 6.14 33.81
CA LEU A 10 -22.98 6.76 32.62
C LEU A 10 -21.83 5.89 32.16
N VAL A 11 -21.92 5.38 30.93
CA VAL A 11 -20.79 4.75 30.24
C VAL A 11 -20.15 5.85 29.43
N ASP A 12 -19.02 6.38 29.90
CA ASP A 12 -18.22 7.31 29.10
C ASP A 12 -17.68 6.57 27.87
N GLY A 13 -18.03 7.07 26.69
CA GLY A 13 -17.57 6.56 25.41
C GLY A 13 -17.16 7.71 24.50
N ARG A 14 -16.01 7.59 23.84
CA ARG A 14 -15.58 8.52 22.80
C ARG A 14 -15.91 7.91 21.44
N ALA A 15 -16.60 8.66 20.59
CA ALA A 15 -16.80 8.25 19.21
C ALA A 15 -15.45 8.15 18.49
N LEU A 16 -15.12 6.95 18.02
CA LEU A 16 -13.97 6.71 17.14
C LEU A 16 -14.51 6.33 15.76
N SER A 17 -13.97 6.96 14.72
CA SER A 17 -14.21 6.45 13.37
C SER A 17 -13.64 5.04 13.27
N ILE A 18 -14.38 4.11 12.67
CA ILE A 18 -13.91 2.76 12.37
C ILE A 18 -12.65 2.76 11.49
N LEU A 19 -12.37 3.86 10.79
CA LEU A 19 -11.18 4.07 9.97
C LEU A 19 -9.94 4.49 10.79
N ASN A 20 -10.13 4.76 12.09
CA ASN A 20 -9.08 5.17 13.02
C ASN A 20 -8.87 4.15 14.15
N ASP A 21 -9.59 3.03 14.10
CA ASP A 21 -9.46 1.93 15.05
C ASP A 21 -8.27 1.04 14.64
N PRO A 22 -7.23 0.91 15.48
CA PRO A 22 -6.06 0.09 15.19
C PRO A 22 -6.36 -1.39 14.91
N PHE A 23 -7.50 -1.88 15.37
CA PHE A 23 -7.89 -3.28 15.26
C PHE A 23 -8.97 -3.51 14.21
N ARG A 24 -9.17 -2.54 13.30
CA ARG A 24 -10.10 -2.67 12.18
C ARG A 24 -9.51 -2.25 10.84
N VAL A 25 -10.06 -2.86 9.79
CA VAL A 25 -9.75 -2.61 8.38
C VAL A 25 -11.06 -2.47 7.61
N GLY A 26 -11.40 -1.27 7.14
CA GLY A 26 -12.69 -1.03 6.47
C GLY A 26 -13.92 -1.39 7.32
N GLY A 27 -13.80 -1.27 8.65
CA GLY A 27 -14.84 -1.69 9.60
C GLY A 27 -14.85 -3.18 9.94
N LEU A 28 -14.07 -4.02 9.27
CA LEU A 28 -13.88 -5.43 9.59
C LEU A 28 -12.83 -5.57 10.71
N PRO A 29 -12.92 -6.55 11.62
CA PRO A 29 -11.86 -6.85 12.58
C PRO A 29 -10.54 -7.17 11.86
N ALA A 30 -9.41 -6.68 12.38
CA ALA A 30 -8.08 -7.04 11.91
C ALA A 30 -7.70 -8.42 12.47
N THR A 31 -7.71 -9.45 11.64
CA THR A 31 -7.47 -10.84 12.03
C THR A 31 -6.57 -11.54 11.05
N ASN A 32 -5.65 -12.35 11.55
CA ASN A 32 -4.91 -13.33 10.75
C ASN A 32 -5.82 -14.53 10.42
N GLY A 33 -5.48 -15.28 9.37
CA GLY A 33 -6.23 -16.47 9.01
C GLY A 33 -5.99 -16.95 7.59
N PRO A 34 -6.72 -17.98 7.13
CA PRO A 34 -6.60 -18.48 5.78
C PRO A 34 -7.03 -17.42 4.76
N SER A 35 -6.25 -17.32 3.69
CA SER A 35 -6.52 -16.47 2.53
C SER A 35 -6.28 -17.24 1.25
N GLY A 36 -7.29 -17.29 0.37
CA GLY A 36 -7.28 -18.12 -0.83
C GLY A 36 -8.58 -18.89 -1.04
N PRO A 37 -8.57 -19.91 -1.92
CA PRO A 37 -9.73 -20.75 -2.21
C PRO A 37 -10.29 -21.44 -0.97
N ARG A 38 -11.62 -21.47 -0.85
CA ARG A 38 -12.33 -22.25 0.17
C ARG A 38 -12.35 -23.73 -0.25
N PRO A 39 -12.01 -24.66 0.64
CA PRO A 39 -12.03 -26.09 0.34
C PRO A 39 -13.39 -26.60 -0.17
N ASP A 40 -14.49 -26.05 0.37
CA ASP A 40 -15.87 -26.43 0.03
C ASP A 40 -16.56 -25.42 -0.89
N GLY A 41 -15.78 -24.56 -1.57
CA GLY A 41 -16.31 -23.56 -2.49
C GLY A 41 -16.89 -24.16 -3.77
N PRO A 42 -17.83 -23.48 -4.45
CA PRO A 42 -18.29 -23.90 -5.77
C PRO A 42 -17.12 -24.07 -6.74
N ALA A 43 -17.11 -25.20 -7.45
CA ALA A 43 -16.08 -25.48 -8.45
C ALA A 43 -16.07 -24.42 -9.56
N ALA A 44 -14.90 -24.20 -10.14
CA ALA A 44 -14.74 -23.34 -11.30
C ALA A 44 -15.51 -23.91 -12.50
N THR A 45 -16.13 -23.03 -13.27
CA THR A 45 -16.90 -23.33 -14.48
C THR A 45 -16.42 -22.50 -15.66
N GLY A 46 -16.58 -23.02 -16.87
CA GLY A 46 -16.13 -22.36 -18.10
C GLY A 46 -14.88 -23.01 -18.69
N THR A 47 -14.33 -22.36 -19.71
CA THR A 47 -13.21 -22.87 -20.50
C THR A 47 -12.11 -21.81 -20.59
N VAL A 48 -10.87 -22.24 -20.37
CA VAL A 48 -9.68 -21.42 -20.60
C VAL A 48 -9.02 -21.89 -21.89
N ILE A 49 -8.82 -20.96 -22.82
CA ILE A 49 -8.14 -21.22 -24.08
C ILE A 49 -6.65 -21.38 -23.80
N ASN A 50 -6.00 -22.33 -24.48
CA ASN A 50 -4.56 -22.64 -24.35
C ASN A 50 -4.12 -23.05 -22.93
N THR A 51 -5.04 -23.51 -22.10
CA THR A 51 -4.74 -23.98 -20.74
C THR A 51 -3.96 -25.29 -20.73
N ASN A 52 -3.08 -25.44 -19.72
CA ASN A 52 -2.49 -26.74 -19.37
C ASN A 52 -3.25 -27.46 -18.24
N ASN A 53 -4.37 -26.89 -17.76
CA ASN A 53 -5.15 -27.33 -16.60
C ASN A 53 -4.33 -27.46 -15.30
N GLY A 54 -3.22 -26.73 -15.21
CA GLY A 54 -2.37 -26.66 -14.04
C GLY A 54 -2.99 -25.88 -12.88
N PRO A 55 -2.32 -25.83 -11.72
CA PRO A 55 -2.81 -25.14 -10.52
C PRO A 55 -3.16 -23.68 -10.77
N ILE A 56 -2.26 -22.93 -11.43
CA ILE A 56 -2.47 -21.51 -11.77
C ILE A 56 -3.71 -21.32 -12.64
N ASP A 57 -3.86 -22.08 -13.73
CA ASP A 57 -5.03 -21.92 -14.60
C ASP A 57 -6.35 -22.25 -13.89
N LYS A 58 -6.33 -23.23 -12.97
CA LYS A 58 -7.49 -23.57 -12.15
C LYS A 58 -7.83 -22.46 -11.15
N LEU A 59 -6.82 -21.92 -10.48
CA LEU A 59 -6.96 -20.78 -9.57
C LEU A 59 -7.48 -19.56 -10.32
N SER A 60 -6.87 -19.20 -11.45
CA SER A 60 -7.29 -18.07 -12.29
C SER A 60 -8.73 -18.20 -12.79
N LEU A 61 -9.13 -19.39 -13.25
CA LEU A 61 -10.52 -19.63 -13.65
C LEU A 61 -11.49 -19.48 -12.47
N LEU A 62 -11.12 -20.01 -11.29
CA LEU A 62 -11.90 -19.87 -10.06
C LEU A 62 -12.06 -18.40 -9.65
N SER A 63 -10.96 -17.62 -9.72
CA SER A 63 -10.92 -16.19 -9.43
C SER A 63 -11.87 -15.41 -10.33
N VAL A 64 -11.76 -15.57 -11.65
CA VAL A 64 -12.63 -14.87 -12.60
C VAL A 64 -14.10 -15.27 -12.42
N ASN A 65 -14.38 -16.54 -12.10
CA ASN A 65 -15.74 -16.99 -11.78
C ASN A 65 -16.33 -16.21 -10.59
N ASP A 66 -15.57 -16.05 -9.50
CA ASP A 66 -16.03 -15.35 -8.31
C ASP A 66 -16.19 -13.84 -8.52
N ILE A 67 -15.21 -13.23 -9.20
CA ILE A 67 -15.24 -11.81 -9.57
C ILE A 67 -16.46 -11.51 -10.46
N GLN A 68 -16.73 -12.35 -11.46
CA GLN A 68 -17.90 -12.20 -12.32
C GLN A 68 -19.21 -12.38 -11.57
N ASP A 69 -19.31 -13.37 -10.67
CA ASP A 69 -20.51 -13.59 -9.87
C ASP A 69 -20.80 -12.38 -8.96
N TYR A 70 -19.77 -11.83 -8.33
CA TYR A 70 -19.86 -10.59 -7.55
C TYR A 70 -20.39 -9.42 -8.39
N TRP A 71 -19.69 -9.08 -9.48
CA TRP A 71 -20.05 -7.93 -10.30
C TRP A 71 -21.41 -8.12 -10.97
N LYS A 72 -21.77 -9.32 -11.41
CA LYS A 72 -23.11 -9.61 -11.95
C LYS A 72 -24.21 -9.25 -10.95
N ALA A 73 -23.99 -9.47 -9.66
CA ALA A 73 -24.96 -9.16 -8.62
C ALA A 73 -25.08 -7.65 -8.35
N VAL A 74 -23.95 -6.91 -8.30
CA VAL A 74 -23.93 -5.53 -7.79
C VAL A 74 -23.76 -4.45 -8.86
N TYR A 75 -23.42 -4.80 -10.11
CA TYR A 75 -23.03 -3.84 -11.14
C TYR A 75 -24.03 -2.68 -11.30
N SER A 76 -25.32 -3.00 -11.38
CA SER A 76 -26.36 -2.01 -11.68
C SER A 76 -26.69 -1.10 -10.48
N GLU A 77 -26.11 -1.35 -9.31
CA GLU A 77 -26.31 -0.51 -8.13
C GLU A 77 -25.56 0.83 -8.26
N ALA A 78 -24.36 0.82 -8.84
CA ALA A 78 -23.47 1.98 -8.89
C ALA A 78 -22.90 2.29 -10.28
N LEU A 79 -22.88 1.32 -11.20
CA LEU A 79 -22.34 1.50 -12.55
C LEU A 79 -23.46 1.65 -13.58
N LYS A 80 -23.26 2.59 -14.51
CA LYS A 80 -24.15 2.77 -15.67
C LYS A 80 -23.94 1.64 -16.67
N GLY A 81 -24.95 1.36 -17.48
CA GLY A 81 -24.87 0.35 -18.53
C GLY A 81 -25.45 -1.00 -18.09
N THR A 82 -24.90 -2.10 -18.61
CA THR A 82 -25.37 -3.45 -18.30
C THR A 82 -24.17 -4.36 -18.16
N PHE A 83 -24.15 -5.14 -17.08
CA PHE A 83 -23.13 -6.15 -16.87
C PHE A 83 -23.13 -7.17 -18.01
N LYS A 84 -21.95 -7.47 -18.52
CA LYS A 84 -21.71 -8.57 -19.45
C LYS A 84 -20.49 -9.36 -18.95
N PRO A 85 -20.55 -10.70 -18.87
CA PRO A 85 -19.35 -11.49 -18.60
C PRO A 85 -18.26 -11.21 -19.64
N VAL A 86 -17.00 -11.41 -19.25
CA VAL A 86 -15.87 -11.39 -20.19
C VAL A 86 -15.99 -12.62 -21.09
N ASP A 87 -15.82 -12.44 -22.41
CA ASP A 87 -16.16 -13.49 -23.38
C ASP A 87 -15.14 -14.63 -23.40
N LYS A 88 -13.85 -14.32 -23.23
CA LYS A 88 -12.77 -15.30 -23.36
C LYS A 88 -11.77 -15.17 -22.22
N LEU A 89 -11.30 -16.32 -21.75
CA LEU A 89 -10.21 -16.44 -20.80
C LEU A 89 -9.08 -17.21 -21.49
N VAL A 90 -7.88 -16.66 -21.47
CA VAL A 90 -6.73 -17.21 -22.20
C VAL A 90 -5.55 -17.38 -21.26
N SER A 91 -4.97 -18.57 -21.24
CA SER A 91 -3.72 -18.81 -20.53
C SER A 91 -2.59 -18.92 -21.54
N TYR A 92 -1.47 -18.26 -21.27
CA TYR A 92 -0.26 -18.40 -22.07
C TYR A 92 0.95 -18.62 -21.16
N ASP A 93 2.09 -18.98 -21.74
CA ASP A 93 3.34 -19.20 -21.01
C ASP A 93 4.41 -18.28 -21.59
N SER A 94 4.92 -17.33 -20.81
CA SER A 94 5.91 -16.37 -21.31
C SER A 94 7.31 -16.96 -21.46
N ASP A 95 7.60 -18.10 -20.84
CA ASP A 95 8.90 -18.77 -20.94
C ASP A 95 8.99 -19.72 -22.14
N ASP A 96 7.85 -20.03 -22.77
CA ASP A 96 7.80 -20.89 -23.95
C ASP A 96 8.01 -20.08 -25.25
N PRO A 97 9.11 -20.29 -26.01
CA PRO A 97 9.32 -19.63 -27.31
C PRO A 97 8.25 -19.95 -28.35
N SER A 98 7.43 -20.98 -28.13
CA SER A 98 6.29 -21.36 -28.96
C SER A 98 4.93 -20.88 -28.42
N SER A 99 4.94 -20.01 -27.40
CA SER A 99 3.74 -19.40 -26.83
C SER A 99 2.88 -18.75 -27.92
N PRO A 100 1.56 -18.96 -27.91
CA PRO A 100 0.70 -18.52 -29.00
C PRO A 100 0.47 -17.02 -28.95
N MET A 101 0.38 -16.35 -30.09
CA MET A 101 -0.09 -14.96 -30.12
C MET A 101 -1.50 -14.83 -29.54
N VAL A 102 -1.69 -13.89 -28.61
CA VAL A 102 -2.95 -13.68 -27.87
C VAL A 102 -3.49 -12.28 -28.13
N CYS A 103 -4.60 -12.19 -28.89
CA CYS A 103 -5.20 -10.92 -29.39
C CYS A 103 -4.17 -9.93 -29.98
N HIS A 104 -3.36 -10.40 -30.93
CA HIS A 104 -2.32 -9.60 -31.58
C HIS A 104 -1.12 -9.21 -30.70
N ASN A 105 -1.00 -9.77 -29.49
CA ASN A 105 0.19 -9.63 -28.66
C ASN A 105 1.06 -10.90 -28.78
N GLU A 106 2.36 -10.72 -29.00
CA GLU A 106 3.36 -11.79 -28.84
C GLU A 106 3.49 -12.08 -27.35
N THR A 107 3.36 -13.35 -26.96
CA THR A 107 3.30 -13.73 -25.54
C THR A 107 4.58 -14.32 -24.99
N TYR A 108 5.50 -14.74 -25.86
CA TYR A 108 6.85 -15.10 -25.43
C TYR A 108 7.55 -13.85 -24.86
N GLN A 109 8.15 -13.99 -23.68
CA GLN A 109 8.76 -12.91 -22.89
C GLN A 109 7.80 -11.83 -22.37
N LEU A 110 6.48 -12.01 -22.54
CA LEU A 110 5.46 -11.12 -21.98
C LEU A 110 5.03 -11.59 -20.58
N VAL A 111 5.83 -11.34 -19.55
CA VAL A 111 5.51 -11.70 -18.15
C VAL A 111 4.41 -10.76 -17.64
N ASN A 112 3.13 -11.08 -17.88
CA ASN A 112 2.02 -10.18 -17.55
C ASN A 112 0.64 -10.89 -17.39
N ALA A 113 -0.36 -10.13 -16.95
CA ALA A 113 -1.77 -10.39 -17.16
C ALA A 113 -2.41 -9.16 -17.81
N PHE A 114 -3.46 -9.33 -18.61
CA PHE A 114 -4.10 -8.18 -19.24
C PHE A 114 -5.55 -8.44 -19.64
N PHE A 115 -6.38 -7.41 -19.53
CA PHE A 115 -7.64 -7.30 -20.25
C PHE A 115 -7.50 -6.54 -21.56
N THR A 116 -8.15 -7.02 -22.63
CA THR A 116 -8.26 -6.26 -23.89
C THR A 116 -9.71 -6.12 -24.35
N SER A 117 -10.13 -4.87 -24.50
CA SER A 117 -11.47 -4.52 -24.99
C SER A 117 -11.71 -4.94 -26.45
N ARG A 118 -10.65 -5.01 -27.27
CA ARG A 118 -10.74 -5.35 -28.69
C ARG A 118 -11.19 -6.80 -28.90
N CYS A 119 -10.69 -7.72 -28.08
CA CYS A 119 -11.04 -9.14 -28.14
C CYS A 119 -11.99 -9.58 -27.02
N ASN A 120 -12.38 -8.66 -26.13
CA ASN A 120 -13.16 -8.90 -24.91
C ASN A 120 -12.67 -10.13 -24.14
N MET A 121 -11.41 -10.08 -23.70
CA MET A 121 -10.78 -11.22 -23.04
C MET A 121 -9.86 -10.78 -21.92
N ILE A 122 -9.70 -11.67 -20.94
CA ILE A 122 -8.61 -11.62 -19.95
C ILE A 122 -7.60 -12.71 -20.31
N ALA A 123 -6.32 -12.35 -20.29
CA ALA A 123 -5.21 -13.27 -20.47
C ALA A 123 -4.25 -13.20 -19.29
N TRP A 124 -3.58 -14.33 -18.98
CA TRP A 124 -2.54 -14.38 -17.95
C TRP A 124 -1.39 -15.30 -18.33
N ASP A 125 -0.19 -14.92 -17.89
CA ASP A 125 0.99 -15.75 -17.94
C ASP A 125 1.00 -16.78 -16.79
N ARG A 126 0.93 -18.07 -17.16
CA ARG A 126 1.03 -19.19 -16.24
C ARG A 126 2.45 -19.67 -15.97
N GLY A 127 3.42 -19.21 -16.77
CA GLY A 127 4.81 -19.67 -16.75
C GLY A 127 5.64 -18.95 -15.69
N VAL A 128 5.49 -17.63 -15.61
CA VAL A 128 6.31 -16.77 -14.72
C VAL A 128 5.44 -15.92 -13.81
N PHE A 129 4.61 -15.03 -14.34
CA PHE A 129 3.95 -13.96 -13.61
C PHE A 129 3.03 -14.46 -12.49
N MET A 130 2.01 -15.26 -12.82
CA MET A 130 1.06 -15.76 -11.84
C MET A 130 1.71 -16.73 -10.82
N PRO A 131 2.62 -17.65 -11.21
CA PRO A 131 3.41 -18.42 -10.25
C PRO A 131 4.23 -17.58 -9.27
N VAL A 132 4.84 -16.49 -9.74
CA VAL A 132 5.58 -15.55 -8.89
C VAL A 132 4.64 -14.87 -7.90
N ALA A 133 3.50 -14.36 -8.38
CA ALA A 133 2.49 -13.76 -7.53
C ALA A 133 2.02 -14.73 -6.42
N GLU A 134 1.71 -15.97 -6.78
CA GLU A 134 1.32 -17.02 -5.84
C GLU A 134 2.44 -17.35 -4.84
N LYS A 135 3.67 -17.53 -5.33
CA LYS A 135 4.82 -17.94 -4.51
C LYS A 135 5.17 -16.92 -3.44
N TYR A 136 5.17 -15.63 -3.79
CA TYR A 136 5.62 -14.57 -2.88
C TYR A 136 4.48 -13.91 -2.11
N PHE A 137 3.25 -13.94 -2.64
CA PHE A 137 2.11 -13.22 -2.07
C PHE A 137 0.86 -14.09 -1.88
N GLY A 138 0.98 -15.42 -2.05
CA GLY A 138 -0.09 -16.39 -1.81
C GLY A 138 -1.19 -16.40 -2.88
N GLU A 139 -2.07 -17.39 -2.84
CA GLU A 139 -3.11 -17.62 -3.87
C GLU A 139 -4.07 -16.44 -4.06
N ILE A 140 -4.31 -15.65 -3.01
CA ILE A 140 -5.21 -14.51 -3.09
C ILE A 140 -4.63 -13.37 -3.93
N SER A 141 -3.31 -13.27 -4.09
CA SER A 141 -2.67 -12.25 -4.94
C SER A 141 -3.03 -12.45 -6.43
N VAL A 142 -3.07 -13.71 -6.91
CA VAL A 142 -3.55 -14.08 -8.25
C VAL A 142 -4.98 -13.60 -8.46
N THR A 143 -5.82 -13.75 -7.42
CA THR A 143 -7.19 -13.25 -7.44
C THR A 143 -7.24 -11.72 -7.50
N GLY A 144 -6.33 -11.04 -6.78
CA GLY A 144 -6.18 -9.59 -6.82
C GLY A 144 -5.78 -9.05 -8.20
N VAL A 145 -4.78 -9.67 -8.84
CA VAL A 145 -4.36 -9.34 -10.22
C VAL A 145 -5.55 -9.47 -11.18
N LEU A 146 -6.28 -10.59 -11.13
CA LEU A 146 -7.42 -10.80 -12.02
C LEU A 146 -8.61 -9.87 -11.69
N ALA A 147 -8.75 -9.43 -10.45
CA ALA A 147 -9.75 -8.43 -10.07
C ALA A 147 -9.40 -7.04 -10.64
N HIS A 148 -8.11 -6.70 -10.72
CA HIS A 148 -7.62 -5.53 -11.43
C HIS A 148 -7.93 -5.63 -12.93
N GLU A 149 -7.59 -6.74 -13.60
CA GLU A 149 -7.90 -6.93 -15.02
C GLU A 149 -9.39 -6.83 -15.32
N PHE A 150 -10.22 -7.39 -14.43
CA PHE A 150 -11.66 -7.27 -14.53
C PHE A 150 -12.14 -5.82 -14.32
N GLY A 151 -11.42 -5.03 -13.54
CA GLY A 151 -11.61 -3.58 -13.39
C GLY A 151 -11.60 -2.86 -14.74
N HIS A 152 -10.66 -3.17 -15.64
CA HIS A 152 -10.67 -2.63 -17.00
C HIS A 152 -11.91 -3.05 -17.81
N ALA A 153 -12.38 -4.28 -17.61
CA ALA A 153 -13.61 -4.74 -18.24
C ALA A 153 -14.81 -3.90 -17.77
N LEU A 154 -14.90 -3.59 -16.47
CA LEU A 154 -15.95 -2.74 -15.91
C LEU A 154 -15.92 -1.32 -16.47
N GLN A 155 -14.72 -0.73 -16.63
CA GLN A 155 -14.54 0.60 -17.21
C GLN A 155 -15.14 0.68 -18.62
N VAL A 156 -14.90 -0.35 -19.43
CA VAL A 156 -15.44 -0.45 -20.79
C VAL A 156 -16.94 -0.62 -20.77
N MET A 157 -17.47 -1.53 -19.93
CA MET A 157 -18.91 -1.77 -19.82
C MET A 157 -19.65 -0.50 -19.38
N ALA A 158 -19.10 0.23 -18.41
CA ALA A 158 -19.70 1.41 -17.81
C ALA A 158 -19.36 2.72 -18.55
N LYS A 159 -18.48 2.66 -19.56
CA LYS A 159 -17.97 3.81 -20.33
C LYS A 159 -17.37 4.89 -19.43
N LEU A 160 -16.57 4.47 -18.45
CA LEU A 160 -15.93 5.36 -17.47
C LEU A 160 -14.72 6.10 -18.04
N VAL A 161 -14.05 5.50 -19.02
CA VAL A 161 -12.83 6.00 -19.64
C VAL A 161 -12.90 5.89 -21.16
N THR A 162 -12.16 6.76 -21.82
CA THR A 162 -11.97 6.84 -23.25
C THR A 162 -10.48 6.73 -23.59
N ARG A 163 -10.14 6.66 -24.88
CA ARG A 163 -8.72 6.68 -25.31
C ARG A 163 -8.00 8.01 -25.04
N ASN A 164 -8.74 9.06 -24.68
CA ASN A 164 -8.16 10.37 -24.38
C ASN A 164 -7.87 10.56 -22.89
N ASP A 165 -8.34 9.66 -22.03
CA ASP A 165 -8.04 9.69 -20.61
C ASP A 165 -6.63 9.14 -20.38
N ALA A 166 -5.89 9.75 -19.45
CA ALA A 166 -4.52 9.33 -19.12
C ALA A 166 -4.51 7.88 -18.61
N THR A 167 -3.47 7.11 -18.97
CA THR A 167 -3.31 5.70 -18.59
C THR A 167 -3.46 5.51 -17.08
N ILE A 168 -2.81 6.36 -16.27
CA ILE A 168 -2.95 6.35 -14.82
C ILE A 168 -4.40 6.41 -14.30
N VAL A 169 -5.33 7.09 -14.99
CA VAL A 169 -6.75 7.11 -14.60
C VAL A 169 -7.37 5.72 -14.76
N ARG A 170 -7.04 5.04 -15.85
CA ARG A 170 -7.53 3.68 -16.16
C ARG A 170 -6.95 2.69 -15.15
N GLU A 171 -5.67 2.79 -14.82
CA GLU A 171 -5.04 1.89 -13.86
C GLU A 171 -5.56 2.09 -12.43
N GLN A 172 -5.66 3.33 -11.97
CA GLN A 172 -6.17 3.63 -10.62
C GLN A 172 -7.65 3.25 -10.47
N GLN A 173 -8.47 3.35 -11.53
CA GLN A 173 -9.84 2.84 -11.50
C GLN A 173 -9.86 1.31 -11.36
N ALA A 174 -8.97 0.59 -12.04
CA ALA A 174 -8.90 -0.88 -11.99
C ALA A 174 -8.47 -1.39 -10.60
N ASP A 175 -7.41 -0.81 -10.02
CA ASP A 175 -6.98 -1.09 -8.65
C ASP A 175 -8.09 -0.79 -7.64
N CYS A 176 -8.82 0.31 -7.82
CA CYS A 176 -9.95 0.64 -6.96
C CYS A 176 -11.05 -0.43 -7.04
N PHE A 177 -11.46 -0.86 -8.25
CA PHE A 177 -12.47 -1.92 -8.38
C PHE A 177 -12.01 -3.26 -7.79
N ALA A 178 -10.71 -3.59 -7.88
CA ALA A 178 -10.15 -4.75 -7.19
C ALA A 178 -10.34 -4.65 -5.67
N GLY A 179 -10.12 -3.47 -5.09
CA GLY A 179 -10.37 -3.18 -3.67
C GLY A 179 -11.83 -3.38 -3.26
N VAL A 180 -12.78 -2.97 -4.10
CA VAL A 180 -14.22 -3.18 -3.86
C VAL A 180 -14.55 -4.68 -3.77
N TYR A 181 -14.08 -5.48 -4.72
CA TYR A 181 -14.32 -6.92 -4.73
C TYR A 181 -13.64 -7.61 -3.53
N LEU A 182 -12.38 -7.28 -3.24
CA LEU A 182 -11.68 -7.91 -2.12
C LEU A 182 -12.22 -7.52 -0.75
N TYR A 183 -12.86 -6.35 -0.60
CA TYR A 183 -13.65 -6.04 0.60
C TYR A 183 -14.78 -7.05 0.81
N TRP A 184 -15.50 -7.41 -0.26
CA TRP A 184 -16.59 -8.39 -0.19
C TRP A 184 -16.09 -9.80 0.17
N VAL A 185 -14.91 -10.19 -0.33
CA VAL A 185 -14.24 -11.44 0.08
C VAL A 185 -13.83 -11.40 1.55
N ALA A 186 -13.18 -10.31 2.00
CA ALA A 186 -12.74 -10.12 3.37
C ALA A 186 -13.92 -10.06 4.37
N ALA A 187 -15.06 -9.55 3.94
CA ALA A 187 -16.31 -9.57 4.69
C ALA A 187 -16.94 -10.98 4.80
N GLY A 188 -16.28 -12.02 4.27
CA GLY A 188 -16.70 -13.41 4.35
C GLY A 188 -17.89 -13.75 3.44
N LYS A 189 -18.20 -12.90 2.45
CA LYS A 189 -19.38 -13.08 1.59
C LYS A 189 -19.09 -13.91 0.35
N SER A 190 -17.83 -14.05 -0.03
CA SER A 190 -17.44 -14.90 -1.16
C SER A 190 -17.68 -16.38 -0.85
N PRO A 191 -18.38 -17.12 -1.75
CA PRO A 191 -18.55 -18.55 -1.63
C PRO A 191 -17.29 -19.32 -2.05
N ARG A 192 -16.38 -18.72 -2.83
CA ARG A 192 -15.16 -19.40 -3.34
C ARG A 192 -13.89 -19.00 -2.62
N PHE A 193 -13.83 -17.82 -2.02
CA PHE A 193 -12.60 -17.28 -1.43
C PHE A 193 -12.81 -16.83 0.01
N THR A 194 -11.72 -16.91 0.78
CA THR A 194 -11.56 -16.27 2.09
C THR A 194 -10.39 -15.29 2.00
N LEU A 195 -10.46 -14.21 2.78
CA LEU A 195 -9.39 -13.22 2.90
C LEU A 195 -9.35 -12.73 4.35
N SER A 196 -8.25 -13.01 5.02
CA SER A 196 -7.93 -12.40 6.32
C SER A 196 -7.49 -10.94 6.13
N THR A 197 -7.83 -10.10 7.08
CA THR A 197 -7.66 -8.64 7.00
C THR A 197 -6.30 -8.15 7.51
N ALA A 198 -5.52 -9.02 8.16
CA ALA A 198 -4.13 -8.78 8.51
C ALA A 198 -3.20 -9.43 7.47
N ASP A 199 -2.58 -10.58 7.78
CA ASP A 199 -1.64 -11.29 6.89
C ASP A 199 -2.09 -11.43 5.42
N GLY A 200 -3.33 -11.86 5.18
CA GLY A 200 -3.85 -12.08 3.83
C GLY A 200 -3.93 -10.81 3.00
N LEU A 201 -4.50 -9.75 3.56
CA LEU A 201 -4.63 -8.46 2.89
C LEU A 201 -3.26 -7.80 2.72
N ASP A 202 -2.33 -8.02 3.65
CA ASP A 202 -0.95 -7.55 3.54
C ASP A 202 -0.25 -8.20 2.35
N HIS A 203 -0.49 -9.49 2.09
CA HIS A 203 0.02 -10.12 0.87
C HIS A 203 -0.61 -9.55 -0.42
N VAL A 204 -1.91 -9.27 -0.43
CA VAL A 204 -2.56 -8.59 -1.58
C VAL A 204 -1.90 -7.25 -1.85
N LEU A 205 -1.72 -6.43 -0.82
CA LEU A 205 -1.07 -5.12 -0.93
C LEU A 205 0.38 -5.25 -1.40
N ALA A 206 1.11 -6.26 -0.90
CA ALA A 206 2.46 -6.52 -1.36
C ALA A 206 2.51 -6.86 -2.86
N GLY A 207 1.59 -7.70 -3.34
CA GLY A 207 1.47 -8.02 -4.77
C GLY A 207 1.18 -6.78 -5.64
N ILE A 208 0.28 -5.90 -5.19
CA ILE A 208 -0.01 -4.62 -5.84
C ILE A 208 1.24 -3.73 -5.90
N ILE A 209 2.00 -3.64 -4.81
CA ILE A 209 3.22 -2.82 -4.78
C ILE A 209 4.31 -3.39 -5.69
N THR A 210 4.49 -4.71 -5.74
CA THR A 210 5.50 -5.32 -6.61
C THR A 210 5.20 -5.22 -8.10
N THR A 211 3.94 -4.98 -8.45
CA THR A 211 3.50 -4.80 -9.84
C THR A 211 3.37 -3.32 -10.24
N ARG A 212 3.96 -2.40 -9.46
CA ARG A 212 4.08 -0.97 -9.80
C ARG A 212 4.99 -0.76 -11.01
N ASP A 213 4.90 0.43 -11.60
CA ASP A 213 5.87 0.83 -12.62
C ASP A 213 7.24 1.10 -11.98
N PRO A 214 8.35 0.73 -12.64
CA PRO A 214 9.67 1.20 -12.24
C PRO A 214 9.69 2.73 -12.16
N VAL A 215 10.25 3.28 -11.08
CA VAL A 215 10.31 4.75 -10.86
C VAL A 215 11.05 5.47 -12.00
N MET A 216 11.96 4.78 -12.68
CA MET A 216 12.69 5.30 -13.86
C MET A 216 11.78 5.53 -15.08
N ASP A 217 10.67 4.80 -15.19
CA ASP A 217 9.74 4.83 -16.32
C ASP A 217 8.51 5.72 -16.07
N ALA A 218 8.39 6.32 -14.88
CA ALA A 218 7.21 7.08 -14.45
C ALA A 218 6.91 8.36 -15.26
N ASP A 219 7.91 8.89 -16.00
CA ASP A 219 7.75 10.06 -16.89
C ASP A 219 7.63 9.68 -18.38
N ALA A 220 7.68 8.39 -18.72
CA ALA A 220 7.47 7.95 -20.10
C ALA A 220 5.96 7.92 -20.41
N GLU A 221 5.54 8.55 -21.52
CA GLU A 221 4.23 8.27 -22.11
C GLU A 221 4.23 6.81 -22.58
N ASN A 222 3.85 5.90 -21.69
CA ASN A 222 3.72 4.48 -21.96
C ASN A 222 2.25 4.06 -21.84
N ASP A 223 1.86 3.08 -22.65
CA ASP A 223 0.51 2.49 -22.61
C ASP A 223 0.31 1.58 -21.37
N ASP A 224 1.28 1.54 -20.45
CA ASP A 224 1.45 0.61 -19.32
C ASP A 224 1.87 1.36 -18.02
N GLU A 225 1.23 2.50 -17.73
CA GLU A 225 1.51 3.33 -16.53
C GLU A 225 0.54 2.99 -15.38
N HIS A 226 0.90 2.04 -14.51
CA HIS A 226 0.17 1.71 -13.27
C HIS A 226 0.31 2.78 -12.17
N GLY A 227 1.42 3.53 -12.18
CA GLY A 227 1.80 4.50 -11.16
C GLY A 227 2.65 3.93 -10.01
N SER A 228 3.01 4.80 -9.07
CA SER A 228 3.81 4.47 -7.88
C SER A 228 3.12 3.45 -6.97
N ALA A 229 3.88 2.79 -6.09
CA ALA A 229 3.30 1.92 -5.07
C ALA A 229 2.25 2.66 -4.22
N LEU A 230 2.54 3.91 -3.86
CA LEU A 230 1.61 4.76 -3.12
C LEU A 230 0.31 5.02 -3.89
N ASP A 231 0.38 5.24 -5.20
CA ASP A 231 -0.80 5.43 -6.06
C ASP A 231 -1.69 4.19 -6.06
N ARG A 232 -1.11 3.05 -6.42
CA ARG A 232 -1.85 1.80 -6.57
C ARG A 232 -2.53 1.38 -5.27
N VAL A 233 -1.79 1.42 -4.16
CA VAL A 233 -2.36 1.16 -2.84
C VAL A 233 -3.42 2.21 -2.49
N SER A 234 -3.22 3.47 -2.87
CA SER A 234 -4.21 4.52 -2.62
C SER A 234 -5.55 4.25 -3.30
N ALA A 235 -5.52 3.86 -4.58
CA ALA A 235 -6.70 3.49 -5.35
C ALA A 235 -7.37 2.24 -4.77
N PHE A 236 -6.59 1.19 -4.52
CA PHE A 236 -7.09 -0.04 -3.91
C PHE A 236 -7.81 0.22 -2.59
N GLN A 237 -7.18 0.97 -1.68
CA GLN A 237 -7.77 1.33 -0.39
C GLN A 237 -9.02 2.19 -0.55
N MET A 238 -9.08 3.05 -1.59
CA MET A 238 -10.29 3.82 -1.89
C MET A 238 -11.47 2.90 -2.20
N GLY A 239 -11.28 1.90 -3.05
CA GLY A 239 -12.35 0.94 -3.36
C GLY A 239 -12.74 0.10 -2.16
N PHE A 240 -11.75 -0.38 -1.41
CA PHE A 240 -11.96 -1.19 -0.21
C PHE A 240 -12.76 -0.43 0.88
N LEU A 241 -12.61 0.89 0.98
CA LEU A 241 -13.25 1.72 2.01
C LEU A 241 -14.54 2.41 1.55
N SER A 242 -14.57 2.88 0.30
CA SER A 242 -15.58 3.81 -0.21
C SER A 242 -16.45 3.21 -1.32
N GLY A 243 -16.11 2.02 -1.82
CA GLY A 243 -16.95 1.27 -2.76
C GLY A 243 -16.91 1.79 -4.20
N THR A 244 -17.80 1.24 -5.02
CA THR A 244 -17.82 1.37 -6.49
C THR A 244 -17.99 2.80 -7.00
N GLU A 245 -18.80 3.63 -6.33
CA GLU A 245 -19.02 5.02 -6.75
C GLU A 245 -17.74 5.86 -6.66
N ALA A 246 -16.92 5.63 -5.62
CA ALA A 246 -15.64 6.30 -5.47
C ALA A 246 -14.69 5.92 -6.61
N CYS A 247 -14.64 4.64 -6.98
CA CYS A 247 -13.84 4.17 -8.11
C CYS A 247 -14.29 4.80 -9.43
N ALA A 248 -15.59 4.84 -9.70
CA ALA A 248 -16.13 5.44 -10.92
C ALA A 248 -15.91 6.95 -11.02
N ALA A 249 -15.63 7.62 -9.90
CA ALA A 249 -15.37 9.05 -9.84
C ALA A 249 -13.88 9.43 -10.03
N ILE A 250 -12.96 8.45 -10.02
CA ILE A 250 -11.53 8.69 -10.23
C ILE A 250 -11.33 9.29 -11.62
N ASN A 251 -10.68 10.45 -11.67
CA ASN A 251 -10.28 11.17 -12.88
C ASN A 251 -8.96 11.90 -12.61
N LYS A 252 -8.39 12.54 -13.63
CA LYS A 252 -7.10 13.24 -13.52
C LYS A 252 -7.07 14.25 -12.35
N SER A 253 -8.11 15.06 -12.20
CA SER A 253 -8.18 16.06 -11.12
C SER A 253 -8.34 15.45 -9.72
N GLU A 254 -8.94 14.27 -9.62
CA GLU A 254 -8.98 13.52 -8.36
C GLU A 254 -7.59 12.97 -8.00
N ILE A 255 -6.88 12.37 -8.96
CA ILE A 255 -5.52 11.86 -8.77
C ILE A 255 -4.56 12.98 -8.38
N GLU A 256 -4.59 14.11 -9.09
CA GLU A 256 -3.77 15.30 -8.79
C GLU A 256 -4.03 15.81 -7.36
N ARG A 257 -5.30 15.89 -6.94
CA ARG A 257 -5.64 16.30 -5.57
C ARG A 257 -5.19 15.28 -4.53
N ARG A 258 -5.26 13.98 -4.84
CA ARG A 258 -4.86 12.90 -3.95
C ARG A 258 -3.33 12.83 -3.79
N ARG A 259 -2.59 13.03 -4.88
CA ARG A 259 -1.12 13.11 -4.89
C ARG A 259 -0.62 14.41 -4.24
N GLY A 260 -1.32 15.53 -4.42
CA GLY A 260 -0.83 16.84 -3.99
C GLY A 260 0.48 17.19 -4.72
N ASP A 261 1.44 17.78 -4.01
CA ASP A 261 2.76 18.11 -4.57
C ASP A 261 3.80 17.01 -4.28
N LEU A 262 3.38 15.74 -4.21
CA LEU A 262 4.34 14.64 -4.11
C LEU A 262 5.09 14.46 -5.43
N PRO A 263 6.37 14.08 -5.39
CA PRO A 263 7.14 13.78 -6.59
C PRO A 263 6.51 12.60 -7.34
N THR A 264 6.42 12.70 -8.67
CA THR A 264 5.85 11.66 -9.55
C THR A 264 6.92 10.78 -10.20
N GLY A 265 8.19 11.18 -10.16
CA GLY A 265 9.30 10.46 -10.77
C GLY A 265 10.63 10.77 -10.08
N LEU A 266 11.71 10.26 -10.66
CA LEU A 266 13.07 10.57 -10.22
C LEU A 266 13.41 12.04 -10.47
N ARG A 267 14.30 12.59 -9.64
CA ARG A 267 14.82 13.94 -9.87
C ARG A 267 15.77 13.93 -11.06
N VAL A 268 15.91 15.07 -11.71
CA VAL A 268 16.91 15.26 -12.77
C VAL A 268 17.92 16.29 -12.29
N ASP A 269 19.21 15.95 -12.34
CA ASP A 269 20.29 16.85 -11.97
C ASP A 269 20.44 18.01 -12.97
N SER A 270 21.31 18.98 -12.65
CA SER A 270 21.60 20.12 -13.54
C SER A 270 22.27 19.73 -14.87
N SER A 271 22.69 18.48 -15.03
CA SER A 271 23.28 17.90 -16.23
C SER A 271 22.29 17.08 -17.05
N GLY A 272 21.03 16.94 -16.60
CA GLY A 272 20.00 16.16 -17.28
C GLY A 272 19.99 14.67 -16.95
N ASN A 273 20.77 14.21 -15.96
CA ASN A 273 20.76 12.81 -15.54
C ASN A 273 19.70 12.57 -14.47
N GLN A 274 19.00 11.44 -14.54
CA GLN A 274 18.13 10.99 -13.46
C GLN A 274 18.96 10.67 -12.21
N GLU A 275 18.62 11.31 -11.09
CA GLU A 275 19.14 10.98 -9.76
C GLU A 275 18.26 9.89 -9.16
N THR A 276 18.87 8.83 -8.63
CA THR A 276 18.14 7.71 -8.01
C THR A 276 17.40 8.10 -6.74
N GLY A 277 17.71 9.26 -6.13
CA GLY A 277 17.22 9.64 -4.80
C GLY A 277 18.05 9.05 -3.66
N GLU A 278 18.52 7.82 -3.86
CA GLU A 278 19.30 7.03 -2.90
C GLU A 278 20.50 7.77 -2.28
N VAL A 279 20.51 7.85 -0.95
CA VAL A 279 21.65 8.30 -0.15
C VAL A 279 22.29 7.18 0.64
N THR A 280 23.60 7.30 0.89
CA THR A 280 24.30 6.35 1.76
C THR A 280 23.86 6.53 3.21
N ILE A 281 23.47 5.44 3.88
CA ILE A 281 23.15 5.43 5.30
C ILE A 281 24.43 5.49 6.14
N ASN A 282 24.76 6.68 6.65
CA ASN A 282 25.93 6.94 7.48
C ASN A 282 25.61 8.02 8.54
N GLU A 283 26.60 8.38 9.39
CA GLU A 283 26.39 9.35 10.47
C GLU A 283 26.04 10.77 9.97
N ASP A 284 26.59 11.19 8.82
CA ASP A 284 26.34 12.52 8.25
C ASP A 284 24.90 12.61 7.72
N THR A 285 24.44 11.60 6.99
CA THR A 285 23.05 11.50 6.50
C THR A 285 22.06 11.54 7.66
N LEU A 286 22.31 10.78 8.74
CA LEU A 286 21.42 10.77 9.89
C LEU A 286 21.45 12.09 10.67
N LYS A 287 22.61 12.76 10.75
CA LYS A 287 22.68 14.11 11.33
C LYS A 287 21.83 15.11 10.54
N THR A 288 21.90 15.07 9.22
CA THR A 288 21.10 15.91 8.32
C THR A 288 19.62 15.61 8.44
N LEU A 289 19.25 14.33 8.54
CA LEU A 289 17.88 13.93 8.82
C LEU A 289 17.38 14.50 10.16
N MET A 290 18.20 14.47 11.22
CA MET A 290 17.81 15.05 12.52
C MET A 290 17.61 16.57 12.45
N GLU A 291 18.45 17.29 11.69
CA GLU A 291 18.28 18.73 11.44
C GLU A 291 16.97 19.02 10.68
N LEU A 292 16.70 18.24 9.64
CA LEU A 292 15.50 18.32 8.81
C LEU A 292 14.22 18.07 9.62
N MET A 293 14.20 17.01 10.41
CA MET A 293 13.08 16.69 11.29
C MET A 293 12.88 17.78 12.36
N GLY A 294 13.96 18.38 12.85
CA GLY A 294 13.91 19.54 13.73
C GLY A 294 13.26 20.76 13.08
N LYS A 295 13.47 21.00 11.79
CA LYS A 295 12.78 22.05 11.04
C LYS A 295 11.30 21.72 10.82
N ILE A 296 11.00 20.49 10.40
CA ILE A 296 9.63 20.04 10.09
C ILE A 296 8.74 20.12 11.34
N PHE A 297 9.19 19.56 12.46
CA PHE A 297 8.37 19.43 13.67
C PHE A 297 8.58 20.55 14.69
N SER A 298 9.72 21.24 14.66
CA SER A 298 10.07 22.33 15.59
C SER A 298 9.77 22.02 17.07
N PRO A 299 10.18 20.85 17.62
CA PRO A 299 9.96 20.54 19.04
C PRO A 299 10.75 21.48 19.95
N LYS A 300 10.23 21.74 21.15
CA LYS A 300 10.90 22.57 22.16
C LYS A 300 12.16 21.91 22.70
N ASN A 301 12.12 20.59 22.85
CA ASN A 301 13.21 19.74 23.31
C ASN A 301 13.49 18.67 22.25
N PRO A 302 14.24 18.99 21.18
CA PRO A 302 14.54 18.02 20.13
C PRO A 302 15.28 16.79 20.69
N PRO A 303 14.98 15.57 20.20
CA PRO A 303 15.69 14.38 20.62
C PRO A 303 17.15 14.41 20.17
N THR A 304 18.01 13.72 20.93
CA THR A 304 19.42 13.50 20.58
C THR A 304 19.61 12.18 19.84
N LEU A 305 20.65 12.08 19.01
CA LEU A 305 21.00 10.86 18.28
C LEU A 305 22.20 10.16 18.95
N SER A 306 22.13 8.84 19.08
CA SER A 306 23.21 8.00 19.63
C SER A 306 23.39 6.73 18.82
N TYR A 307 24.65 6.35 18.56
CA TYR A 307 25.01 5.08 17.91
C TYR A 307 25.45 4.01 18.90
N ARG A 308 25.39 4.32 20.20
CA ARG A 308 25.78 3.39 21.25
C ARG A 308 24.55 2.67 21.77
N ALA A 309 24.57 1.34 21.69
CA ALA A 309 23.59 0.49 22.34
C ALA A 309 23.61 0.77 23.85
N THR A 310 22.62 1.51 24.31
CA THR A 310 22.36 1.80 25.72
C THR A 310 20.91 1.41 25.98
N GLY A 311 20.63 0.76 27.11
CA GLY A 311 19.27 0.32 27.40
C GLY A 311 18.34 1.52 27.59
N CYS A 312 17.18 1.53 26.93
CA CYS A 312 16.07 2.41 27.28
C CYS A 312 15.43 1.89 28.58
N ARG A 313 15.26 2.75 29.60
CA ARG A 313 14.72 2.32 30.90
C ARG A 313 13.20 2.17 30.90
N ASP A 314 12.53 2.86 30.00
CA ASP A 314 11.09 3.10 29.95
C ASP A 314 10.48 2.76 28.58
N ALA A 315 11.26 2.08 27.73
CA ALA A 315 10.81 1.50 26.48
C ALA A 315 11.64 0.25 26.17
N LYS A 316 11.10 -0.68 25.37
CA LYS A 316 11.87 -1.81 24.86
C LYS A 316 12.67 -1.39 23.62
N PRO A 317 13.96 -1.75 23.51
CA PRO A 317 14.71 -1.54 22.29
C PRO A 317 14.05 -2.22 21.09
N SER A 318 13.96 -1.49 19.98
CA SER A 318 13.39 -1.90 18.70
C SER A 318 14.41 -1.63 17.58
N PRO A 319 15.51 -2.40 17.46
CA PRO A 319 16.49 -2.19 16.40
C PRO A 319 15.82 -2.30 15.00
N PRO A 320 16.31 -1.58 13.98
CA PRO A 320 17.60 -0.88 13.95
C PRO A 320 17.58 0.54 14.53
N ALA A 321 16.41 1.13 14.85
CA ALA A 321 16.33 2.42 15.52
C ALA A 321 15.25 2.44 16.61
N SER A 322 15.64 2.85 17.82
CA SER A 322 14.78 2.89 19.01
C SER A 322 14.65 4.32 19.55
N TYR A 323 13.49 4.67 20.12
CA TYR A 323 13.34 5.93 20.87
C TYR A 323 13.27 5.63 22.37
N CYS A 324 14.14 6.25 23.16
CA CYS A 324 14.11 6.19 24.63
C CYS A 324 13.45 7.48 25.17
N PRO A 325 12.21 7.43 25.71
CA PRO A 325 11.53 8.62 26.19
C PRO A 325 12.22 9.29 27.40
N ALA A 326 12.75 8.52 28.35
CA ALA A 326 13.34 9.03 29.59
C ALA A 326 14.58 9.92 29.35
N SER A 327 15.36 9.64 28.31
CA SER A 327 16.54 10.42 27.94
C SER A 327 16.32 11.31 26.72
N ASN A 328 15.13 11.22 26.10
CA ASN A 328 14.83 11.84 24.81
C ASN A 328 15.91 11.56 23.75
N THR A 329 16.20 10.27 23.53
CA THR A 329 17.30 9.82 22.67
C THR A 329 16.80 8.84 21.63
N ILE A 330 17.21 9.03 20.37
CA ILE A 330 17.07 8.03 19.31
C ILE A 330 18.38 7.25 19.26
N VAL A 331 18.30 5.94 19.49
CA VAL A 331 19.44 5.02 19.44
C VAL A 331 19.39 4.25 18.13
N VAL A 332 20.46 4.30 17.34
CA VAL A 332 20.56 3.68 16.01
C VAL A 332 21.68 2.65 15.98
N ASP A 333 21.35 1.43 15.57
CA ASP A 333 22.33 0.46 15.07
C ASP A 333 22.61 0.80 13.61
N LEU A 334 23.69 1.56 13.38
CA LEU A 334 24.01 2.08 12.06
C LEU A 334 24.28 0.97 11.03
N ALA A 335 24.88 -0.15 11.45
CA ALA A 335 25.20 -1.25 10.55
C ALA A 335 23.95 -2.02 10.13
N ALA A 336 23.05 -2.28 11.07
CA ALA A 336 21.76 -2.90 10.76
C ALA A 336 20.88 -1.97 9.91
N LEU A 337 20.87 -0.67 10.22
CA LEU A 337 20.14 0.33 9.45
C LEU A 337 20.66 0.42 8.01
N ALA A 338 21.99 0.50 7.82
CA ALA A 338 22.60 0.53 6.48
C ALA A 338 22.41 -0.77 5.69
N THR A 339 22.24 -1.91 6.36
CA THR A 339 21.90 -3.17 5.69
C THR A 339 20.45 -3.15 5.21
N MET A 340 19.55 -2.57 5.99
CA MET A 340 18.14 -2.41 5.63
C MET A 340 17.94 -1.38 4.53
N GLY A 341 18.76 -0.34 4.49
CA GLY A 341 18.72 0.71 3.46
C GLY A 341 19.39 0.35 2.14
N LYS A 342 19.64 -0.94 1.86
CA LYS A 342 20.22 -1.38 0.58
C LYS A 342 19.14 -1.55 -0.46
N VAL A 343 19.38 -0.98 -1.64
CA VAL A 343 18.54 -1.17 -2.81
C VAL A 343 18.41 -2.66 -3.13
N ALA A 344 17.18 -3.15 -3.32
CA ALA A 344 16.94 -4.51 -3.77
C ALA A 344 17.54 -4.74 -5.18
N GLY A 345 17.96 -5.96 -5.49
CA GLY A 345 18.48 -6.26 -6.83
C GLY A 345 17.40 -6.09 -7.91
N THR A 346 17.76 -5.59 -9.10
CA THR A 346 16.83 -5.41 -10.23
C THR A 346 16.19 -6.72 -10.73
N ASP A 347 16.80 -7.86 -10.39
CA ASP A 347 16.33 -9.20 -10.75
C ASP A 347 15.48 -9.83 -9.62
N GLU A 348 15.37 -9.16 -8.48
CA GLU A 348 14.58 -9.62 -7.34
C GLU A 348 13.16 -9.09 -7.48
N GLN A 349 12.19 -9.99 -7.67
CA GLN A 349 10.76 -9.71 -7.59
C GLN A 349 10.35 -9.42 -6.13
N SER A 350 10.95 -8.38 -5.55
CA SER A 350 10.83 -7.95 -4.17
C SER A 350 10.13 -6.61 -4.07
N LEU A 351 9.68 -6.29 -2.87
CA LEU A 351 9.10 -4.99 -2.58
C LEU A 351 10.18 -3.90 -2.70
N PRO A 352 9.82 -2.66 -3.10
CA PRO A 352 10.75 -1.54 -3.16
C PRO A 352 11.47 -1.41 -1.83
N GLN A 353 12.79 -1.31 -1.92
CA GLN A 353 13.70 -1.20 -0.80
C GLN A 353 14.88 -0.34 -1.24
N GLY A 354 15.34 0.53 -0.34
CA GLY A 354 16.37 1.54 -0.58
C GLY A 354 16.61 2.35 0.69
N ASP A 355 17.23 3.52 0.56
CA ASP A 355 17.61 4.38 1.67
C ASP A 355 16.45 4.76 2.59
N ASP A 356 15.26 5.06 2.06
CA ASP A 356 14.11 5.50 2.83
C ASP A 356 13.41 4.35 3.54
N THR A 357 13.67 3.10 3.14
CA THR A 357 13.37 1.94 4.01
C THR A 357 14.05 2.09 5.38
N ALA A 358 15.24 2.69 5.42
CA ALA A 358 15.99 2.98 6.63
C ALA A 358 15.66 4.35 7.23
N LEU A 359 15.65 5.42 6.42
CA LEU A 359 15.45 6.79 6.92
C LEU A 359 14.06 6.96 7.52
N SER A 360 13.01 6.43 6.90
CA SER A 360 11.64 6.47 7.44
C SER A 360 11.52 5.86 8.84
N ILE A 361 12.34 4.84 9.18
CA ILE A 361 12.40 4.27 10.53
C ILE A 361 12.95 5.30 11.52
N VAL A 362 14.03 5.99 11.17
CA VAL A 362 14.60 7.04 12.04
C VAL A 362 13.63 8.22 12.16
N MET A 363 12.97 8.60 11.06
CA MET A 363 11.91 9.61 11.08
C MET A 363 10.78 9.25 12.05
N SER A 364 10.37 7.98 12.05
CA SER A 364 9.33 7.48 12.96
C SER A 364 9.75 7.57 14.44
N ARG A 365 11.02 7.35 14.77
CA ARG A 365 11.53 7.55 16.14
C ARG A 365 11.55 9.03 16.53
N TYR A 366 11.83 9.93 15.59
CA TYR A 366 11.68 11.36 15.82
C TYR A 366 10.21 11.74 16.06
N ALA A 367 9.28 11.19 15.28
CA ALA A 367 7.85 11.40 15.47
C ALA A 367 7.36 10.92 16.84
N LEU A 368 7.92 9.84 17.39
CA LEU A 368 7.66 9.43 18.79
C LEU A 368 8.13 10.50 19.79
N ALA A 369 9.29 11.13 19.57
CA ALA A 369 9.76 12.23 20.43
C ALA A 369 8.81 13.44 20.42
N VAL A 370 8.28 13.79 19.25
CA VAL A 370 7.29 14.87 19.11
C VAL A 370 5.99 14.54 19.85
N GLN A 371 5.55 13.27 19.79
CA GLN A 371 4.39 12.81 20.56
C GLN A 371 4.66 12.84 22.08
N HIS A 372 5.85 12.43 22.50
CA HIS A 372 6.26 12.44 23.90
C HIS A 372 6.30 13.85 24.48
N GLU A 373 6.78 14.84 23.73
CA GLU A 373 6.75 16.25 24.14
C GLU A 373 5.31 16.76 24.39
N ARG A 374 4.32 16.20 23.69
CA ARG A 374 2.90 16.50 23.92
C ARG A 374 2.29 15.72 25.09
N GLY A 375 3.06 14.92 25.82
CA GLY A 375 2.59 14.14 26.96
C GLY A 375 1.69 12.97 26.59
N LEU A 376 1.77 12.48 25.35
CA LEU A 376 0.98 11.35 24.87
C LEU A 376 1.61 10.02 25.33
N ALA A 377 0.80 8.98 25.43
CA ALA A 377 1.27 7.65 25.80
C ALA A 377 2.29 7.12 24.77
N MET A 378 3.35 6.46 25.25
CA MET A 378 4.41 5.92 24.38
C MET A 378 4.20 4.46 24.00
N GLN A 379 3.37 3.73 24.75
CA GLN A 379 3.01 2.33 24.48
C GLN A 379 1.51 2.23 24.22
N SER A 380 1.14 2.25 22.94
CA SER A 380 -0.25 2.26 22.52
C SER A 380 -0.35 1.99 21.02
N PRO A 381 -1.33 1.21 20.56
CA PRO A 381 -1.57 1.04 19.13
C PRO A 381 -2.00 2.35 18.45
N TRP A 382 -2.57 3.31 19.19
CA TRP A 382 -2.83 4.65 18.65
C TRP A 382 -1.56 5.48 18.47
N THR A 383 -0.58 5.30 19.35
CA THR A 383 0.76 5.88 19.18
C THR A 383 1.41 5.34 17.93
N ALA A 384 1.35 4.03 17.68
CA ALA A 384 1.84 3.41 16.45
C ALA A 384 1.22 4.02 15.17
N LEU A 385 -0.11 4.18 15.11
CA LEU A 385 -0.77 4.81 13.96
C LEU A 385 -0.44 6.30 13.84
N ARG A 386 -0.37 7.02 14.96
CA ARG A 386 -0.01 8.44 14.97
C ARG A 386 1.43 8.63 14.51
N THR A 387 2.35 7.75 14.90
CA THR A 387 3.73 7.73 14.42
C THR A 387 3.76 7.58 12.90
N ALA A 388 3.05 6.60 12.33
CA ALA A 388 2.99 6.44 10.88
C ALA A 388 2.46 7.70 10.17
N CYS A 389 1.39 8.29 10.70
CA CYS A 389 0.81 9.52 10.17
C CYS A 389 1.80 10.69 10.22
N LEU A 390 2.44 10.95 11.37
CA LEU A 390 3.42 12.02 11.49
C LEU A 390 4.64 11.78 10.59
N THR A 391 5.08 10.53 10.43
CA THR A 391 6.12 10.19 9.45
C THR A 391 5.68 10.54 8.03
N GLY A 392 4.43 10.26 7.65
CA GLY A 392 3.87 10.69 6.36
C GLY A 392 3.85 12.22 6.18
N VAL A 393 3.57 12.99 7.24
CA VAL A 393 3.68 14.45 7.22
C VAL A 393 5.14 14.88 6.96
N ALA A 394 6.12 14.20 7.54
CA ALA A 394 7.53 14.48 7.28
C ALA A 394 7.88 14.26 5.81
N HIS A 395 7.48 13.13 5.22
CA HIS A 395 7.71 12.85 3.80
C HIS A 395 7.07 13.93 2.93
N ARG A 396 5.81 14.30 3.21
CA ARG A 396 5.14 15.37 2.47
C ARG A 396 5.91 16.69 2.49
N LYS A 397 6.53 17.05 3.62
CA LYS A 397 7.35 18.26 3.75
C LYS A 397 8.71 18.13 3.06
N MET A 398 9.23 16.91 2.92
CA MET A 398 10.47 16.61 2.21
C MET A 398 10.30 16.60 0.68
N ALA A 399 9.07 16.68 0.15
CA ALA A 399 8.82 16.84 -1.28
C ALA A 399 9.31 18.20 -1.83
N GLU A 400 9.49 19.20 -0.96
CA GLU A 400 10.07 20.49 -1.29
C GLU A 400 11.41 20.70 -0.55
N PRO A 401 12.38 21.43 -1.13
CA PRO A 401 13.63 21.74 -0.45
C PRO A 401 13.42 22.51 0.86
N ILE A 402 14.08 22.09 1.94
CA ILE A 402 14.08 22.78 3.23
C ILE A 402 15.49 23.29 3.54
N ASP A 403 15.63 24.58 3.82
CA ASP A 403 16.91 25.18 4.20
C ASP A 403 17.38 24.70 5.58
N LEU A 404 18.48 23.94 5.59
CA LEU A 404 19.12 23.44 6.80
C LEU A 404 20.31 24.31 7.22
N PRO A 405 20.60 24.44 8.53
CA PRO A 405 21.76 25.19 9.02
C PRO A 405 23.10 24.68 8.47
N SER A 406 23.21 23.38 8.23
CA SER A 406 24.38 22.74 7.62
C SER A 406 24.55 23.05 6.13
N GLY A 407 23.52 23.58 5.46
CA GLY A 407 23.48 23.73 4.01
C GLY A 407 23.31 22.42 3.23
N GLN A 408 23.20 21.28 3.93
CA GLN A 408 22.90 19.99 3.30
C GLN A 408 21.40 19.89 2.96
N GLN A 409 21.07 18.98 2.06
CA GLN A 409 19.69 18.71 1.65
C GLN A 409 19.44 17.21 1.62
N LEU A 410 18.25 16.81 2.08
CA LEU A 410 17.64 15.51 1.81
C LEU A 410 16.26 15.83 1.25
N ILE A 411 16.03 15.46 -0.01
CA ILE A 411 14.79 15.77 -0.72
C ILE A 411 14.21 14.47 -1.21
N LEU A 412 12.92 14.30 -0.96
CA LEU A 412 12.17 13.10 -1.28
C LEU A 412 12.08 12.89 -2.79
N THR A 413 12.22 11.65 -3.23
CA THR A 413 11.84 11.19 -4.57
C THR A 413 10.60 10.29 -4.55
N ALA A 414 10.06 9.96 -5.72
CA ALA A 414 8.95 9.02 -5.80
C ALA A 414 9.33 7.61 -5.31
N GLY A 415 10.60 7.19 -5.47
CA GLY A 415 11.09 5.89 -5.00
C GLY A 415 11.07 5.76 -3.48
N ASP A 416 11.49 6.81 -2.78
CA ASP A 416 11.53 6.86 -1.31
C ASP A 416 10.14 6.58 -0.69
N LEU A 417 9.07 7.15 -1.26
CA LEU A 417 7.69 6.88 -0.79
C LEU A 417 7.30 5.42 -0.94
N ASP A 418 7.69 4.80 -2.05
CA ASP A 418 7.37 3.40 -2.33
C ASP A 418 8.11 2.46 -1.36
N GLU A 419 9.33 2.82 -0.98
CA GLU A 419 10.11 2.14 0.06
C GLU A 419 9.49 2.28 1.44
N ALA A 420 9.05 3.47 1.83
CA ALA A 420 8.36 3.69 3.10
C ALA A 420 7.04 2.88 3.18
N VAL A 421 6.26 2.87 2.09
CA VAL A 421 5.03 2.08 1.97
C VAL A 421 5.32 0.58 2.08
N SER A 422 6.42 0.12 1.50
CA SER A 422 6.87 -1.27 1.58
C SER A 422 7.37 -1.66 2.97
N GLY A 423 8.09 -0.75 3.64
CA GLY A 423 8.51 -0.92 5.03
C GLY A 423 7.33 -1.04 5.99
N LEU A 424 6.25 -0.30 5.75
CA LEU A 424 4.99 -0.41 6.51
C LEU A 424 4.33 -1.78 6.41
N LEU A 425 4.58 -2.54 5.33
CA LEU A 425 4.13 -3.94 5.17
C LEU A 425 5.11 -4.98 5.69
N THR A 426 6.42 -4.74 5.58
CA THR A 426 7.44 -5.78 5.78
C THR A 426 8.08 -5.75 7.16
N ASN A 427 8.52 -4.57 7.60
CA ASN A 427 9.24 -4.39 8.86
C ASN A 427 8.35 -3.75 9.94
N HIS A 428 7.29 -3.06 9.53
CA HIS A 428 6.25 -2.48 10.40
C HIS A 428 6.72 -1.35 11.31
N MET A 429 8.00 -0.98 11.24
CA MET A 429 8.64 -0.11 12.22
C MET A 429 8.06 1.30 12.14
N VAL A 430 7.86 1.86 10.94
CA VAL A 430 7.30 3.21 10.79
C VAL A 430 5.96 3.38 11.52
N ALA A 431 5.18 2.30 11.62
CA ALA A 431 3.93 2.25 12.35
C ALA A 431 4.05 1.47 13.66
N SER A 432 5.04 1.79 14.49
CA SER A 432 5.21 1.18 15.81
C SER A 432 5.30 2.21 16.94
N ASP A 433 4.96 1.75 18.14
CA ASP A 433 5.10 2.52 19.37
C ASP A 433 6.57 2.52 19.87
N ALA A 434 6.82 3.08 21.07
CA ALA A 434 8.18 3.16 21.60
C ALA A 434 8.80 1.79 21.94
N ASP A 435 7.98 0.75 22.13
CA ASP A 435 8.43 -0.62 22.37
C ASP A 435 8.63 -1.41 21.06
N GLY A 436 8.40 -0.78 19.90
CA GLY A 436 8.43 -1.43 18.60
C GLY A 436 7.17 -2.25 18.30
N ILE A 437 6.10 -2.10 19.09
CA ILE A 437 4.84 -2.82 18.88
C ILE A 437 4.01 -2.09 17.83
N SER A 438 3.61 -2.81 16.78
CA SER A 438 2.82 -2.30 15.67
C SER A 438 1.37 -2.79 15.71
N VAL A 439 0.51 -2.17 14.91
CA VAL A 439 -0.86 -2.64 14.68
C VAL A 439 -0.86 -3.84 13.73
N PRO A 440 -1.87 -4.73 13.80
CA PRO A 440 -1.83 -6.01 13.10
C PRO A 440 -1.86 -5.94 11.57
N ALA A 441 -2.51 -4.94 10.98
CA ALA A 441 -2.76 -4.89 9.54
C ALA A 441 -1.94 -3.80 8.82
N GLY A 442 -1.18 -4.20 7.80
CA GLY A 442 -0.53 -3.36 6.77
C GLY A 442 -1.45 -2.32 6.19
N PHE A 443 -2.69 -2.71 5.88
CA PHE A 443 -3.71 -1.79 5.41
C PHE A 443 -3.87 -0.57 6.33
N THR A 444 -4.02 -0.79 7.64
CA THR A 444 -4.21 0.29 8.62
C THR A 444 -2.94 1.13 8.79
N ARG A 445 -1.76 0.49 8.73
CA ARG A 445 -0.46 1.17 8.78
C ARG A 445 -0.27 2.13 7.61
N ILE A 446 -0.49 1.64 6.39
CA ILE A 446 -0.40 2.46 5.18
C ILE A 446 -1.48 3.55 5.16
N ALA A 447 -2.71 3.24 5.56
CA ALA A 447 -3.78 4.24 5.65
C ALA A 447 -3.44 5.38 6.62
N ALA A 448 -2.76 5.07 7.73
CA ALA A 448 -2.29 6.08 8.68
C ALA A 448 -1.17 6.94 8.10
N PHE A 449 -0.16 6.34 7.48
CA PHE A 449 0.90 7.06 6.78
C PHE A 449 0.34 8.00 5.70
N ARG A 450 -0.55 7.48 4.83
CA ARG A 450 -1.23 8.25 3.78
C ARG A 450 -2.03 9.43 4.31
N ALA A 451 -2.67 9.28 5.47
CA ALA A 451 -3.41 10.37 6.10
C ALA A 451 -2.49 11.55 6.47
N GLY A 452 -1.23 11.26 6.82
CA GLY A 452 -0.21 12.28 7.05
C GLY A 452 0.34 12.88 5.77
N VAL A 453 0.60 12.04 4.77
CA VAL A 453 1.05 12.48 3.45
C VAL A 453 0.07 13.49 2.82
N GLY A 454 -1.23 13.21 2.90
CA GLY A 454 -2.28 14.10 2.40
C GLY A 454 -2.74 15.17 3.40
N GLY A 455 -2.10 15.30 4.56
CA GLY A 455 -2.60 16.09 5.68
C GLY A 455 -1.53 16.93 6.38
N ASP A 456 -1.81 17.26 7.63
CA ASP A 456 -0.89 17.99 8.51
C ASP A 456 -0.79 17.31 9.89
N MET A 457 0.07 17.86 10.75
CA MET A 457 0.28 17.31 12.09
C MET A 457 -1.00 17.29 12.94
N GLU A 458 -1.81 18.35 12.88
CA GLU A 458 -3.01 18.46 13.71
C GLU A 458 -4.09 17.47 13.25
N ALA A 459 -4.18 17.20 11.95
CA ALA A 459 -4.99 16.12 11.41
C ALA A 459 -4.56 14.76 11.99
N CYS A 460 -3.26 14.46 12.09
CA CYS A 460 -2.77 13.23 12.71
C CYS A 460 -3.15 13.12 14.20
N TYR A 461 -3.00 14.20 14.97
CA TYR A 461 -3.38 14.22 16.39
C TYR A 461 -4.89 14.08 16.60
N SER A 462 -5.69 14.75 15.77
CA SER A 462 -7.15 14.66 15.82
C SER A 462 -7.64 13.26 15.44
N ARG A 463 -7.05 12.67 14.40
CA ARG A 463 -7.43 11.36 13.87
C ARG A 463 -7.08 10.23 14.84
N TYR A 464 -5.90 10.29 15.45
CA TYR A 464 -5.40 9.30 16.40
C TYR A 464 -5.22 9.95 17.78
N ALA A 465 -6.32 10.33 18.43
CA ALA A 465 -6.29 11.16 19.62
C ALA A 465 -6.20 10.40 20.96
N LEU A 466 -6.01 9.07 20.93
CA LEU A 466 -5.96 8.20 22.12
C LEU A 466 -4.55 7.75 22.49
#